data_AF-A0A958SZA7-F1
#
_entry.id   AF-A0A958SZA7-F1
#
_cell.length_a   1.000
_cell.length_b   1.000
_cell.length_c   1.000
_cell.angle_alpha   90.00
_cell.angle_beta   90.00
_cell.angle_gamma   90.00
#
_symmetry.space_group_name_H-M   'P 1'
#
loop_
_entity.id
_entity.type
_entity.pdbx_description
1 polymer ?
#
loop_
_entity_poly.entity_id
_entity_poly.type
_entity_poly.pdbx_seq_one_letter_code
_entity_poly.pdbx_strand_id
1 'polypeptide(L)'
;ISINHPDAEDFIDAKMEQGKVTGANVSVRMDDAFMKAVKEGKDYTQKYPIHSNDPKFSKTIDASEVWKKIVHNAWQSAEPGILFWDTIARESVPDCYADLGYKTVSTNPCGEIPLCPYDSCRLLAINLFSYVENPFTPEAKFNFELFKKHVGYAQRIMDDIIDLELEKVDAILEKIDADPESDEIKSVERNLWLNIRNKAHEGRRTGIGITAEGDMLAALGIRYGSKKGNAFSVEVHKTLAIAAYRASVYAAKERGAFTIFDAE
;
A
#
# COMPACT_ATOMS: atom_id res chain seq x y z
N ILE A 1 2.55 -8.66 12.06
CA ILE A 1 3.49 -8.28 13.16
C ILE A 1 4.89 -8.00 12.59
N SER A 2 5.83 -7.38 13.33
CA SER A 2 7.25 -7.31 12.90
C SER A 2 7.96 -8.64 13.16
N ILE A 3 8.85 -9.07 12.24
CA ILE A 3 9.68 -10.26 12.44
C ILE A 3 10.64 -10.13 13.64
N ASN A 4 10.93 -8.90 14.06
CA ASN A 4 11.71 -8.58 15.26
C ASN A 4 10.95 -8.80 16.56
N HIS A 5 9.62 -8.98 16.51
CA HIS A 5 8.85 -9.21 17.72
C HIS A 5 9.09 -10.63 18.27
N PRO A 6 9.25 -10.83 19.59
CA PRO A 6 9.46 -12.16 20.17
C PRO A 6 8.34 -13.17 19.86
N ASP A 7 7.10 -12.70 19.74
CA ASP A 7 5.95 -13.56 19.40
C ASP A 7 5.76 -13.74 17.88
N ALA A 8 6.70 -13.31 17.03
CA ALA A 8 6.55 -13.41 15.58
C ALA A 8 6.40 -14.86 15.11
N GLU A 9 7.12 -15.80 15.73
CA GLU A 9 7.06 -17.22 15.38
C GLU A 9 5.71 -17.86 15.70
N ASP A 10 5.07 -17.49 16.81
CA ASP A 10 3.74 -17.98 17.17
C ASP A 10 2.68 -17.35 16.26
N PHE A 11 2.87 -16.08 15.89
CA PHE A 11 2.01 -15.39 14.93
C PHE A 11 2.10 -16.01 13.52
N ILE A 12 3.28 -16.51 13.11
CA ILE A 12 3.46 -17.26 11.86
C ILE A 12 2.65 -18.56 11.85
N ASP A 13 2.43 -19.19 13.02
CA ASP A 13 1.63 -20.41 13.16
C ASP A 13 0.13 -20.16 13.39
N ALA A 14 -0.29 -18.90 13.53
CA ALA A 14 -1.64 -18.54 13.98
C ALA A 14 -2.77 -19.15 13.11
N LYS A 15 -2.47 -19.46 11.85
CA LYS A 15 -3.40 -19.99 10.84
C LYS A 15 -3.22 -21.47 10.51
N MET A 16 -2.26 -22.15 11.16
CA MET A 16 -2.03 -23.58 10.92
C MET A 16 -3.15 -24.45 11.51
N GLU A 17 -3.79 -23.97 12.58
CA GLU A 17 -4.99 -24.59 13.13
C GLU A 17 -6.25 -24.01 12.45
N GLN A 18 -6.92 -24.82 11.64
CA GLN A 18 -8.18 -24.43 10.99
C GLN A 18 -9.22 -23.99 12.03
N GLY A 19 -9.88 -22.86 11.78
CA GLY A 19 -10.96 -22.34 12.63
C GLY A 19 -10.51 -21.50 13.83
N LYS A 20 -9.20 -21.43 14.14
CA LYS A 20 -8.68 -20.60 15.25
C LYS A 20 -8.68 -19.10 14.94
N VAL A 21 -8.29 -18.74 13.72
CA VAL A 21 -8.33 -17.38 13.20
C VAL A 21 -9.17 -17.37 11.93
N THR A 22 -10.41 -16.89 12.05
CA THR A 22 -11.34 -16.73 10.93
C THR A 22 -11.54 -15.24 10.63
N GLY A 23 -11.55 -14.87 9.35
CA GLY A 23 -11.86 -13.49 8.91
C GLY A 23 -10.73 -12.45 9.05
N ALA A 24 -9.51 -12.84 9.40
CA ALA A 24 -8.34 -11.94 9.42
C ALA A 24 -7.23 -12.50 8.53
N ASN A 25 -6.48 -11.64 7.82
CA ASN A 25 -5.27 -12.05 7.12
C ASN A 25 -4.03 -11.85 8.00
N VAL A 26 -3.09 -12.79 7.93
CA VAL A 26 -1.85 -12.74 8.70
C VAL A 26 -0.72 -12.33 7.77
N SER A 27 0.05 -11.30 8.16
CA SER A 27 1.24 -10.87 7.44
C SER A 27 2.36 -10.45 8.40
N VAL A 28 3.60 -10.74 8.00
CA VAL A 28 4.79 -10.41 8.77
C VAL A 28 5.63 -9.38 8.04
N ARG A 29 6.00 -8.33 8.77
CA ARG A 29 6.88 -7.25 8.32
C ARG A 29 8.32 -7.70 8.50
N MET A 30 9.00 -7.94 7.39
CA MET A 30 10.42 -8.29 7.32
C MET A 30 11.27 -7.04 7.37
N ASP A 31 12.35 -7.07 8.14
CA ASP A 31 13.43 -6.10 8.06
C ASP A 31 14.63 -6.68 7.27
N ASP A 32 15.49 -5.79 6.79
CA ASP A 32 16.65 -6.15 5.96
C ASP A 32 17.66 -6.97 6.79
N ALA A 33 17.73 -6.74 8.10
CA ALA A 33 18.61 -7.46 9.02
C ALA A 33 18.25 -8.95 9.12
N PHE A 34 16.96 -9.28 9.22
CA PHE A 34 16.47 -10.66 9.20
C PHE A 34 16.80 -11.34 7.87
N MET A 35 16.50 -10.69 6.73
CA MET A 35 16.79 -11.26 5.42
C MET A 35 18.29 -11.49 5.18
N LYS A 36 19.14 -10.60 5.71
CA LYS A 36 20.59 -10.80 5.72
C LYS A 36 21.00 -12.00 6.57
N ALA A 37 20.44 -12.15 7.77
CA ALA A 37 20.71 -13.30 8.64
C ALA A 37 20.31 -14.63 7.97
N VAL A 38 19.14 -14.68 7.32
CA VAL A 38 18.70 -15.84 6.52
C VAL A 38 19.70 -16.19 5.43
N LYS A 39 20.15 -15.20 4.65
CA LYS A 39 21.08 -15.41 3.54
C LYS A 39 22.46 -15.89 4.01
N GLU A 40 22.91 -15.41 5.16
CA GLU A 40 24.20 -15.74 5.74
C GLU A 40 24.18 -16.98 6.64
N GLY A 41 23.00 -17.57 6.91
CA GLY A 41 22.85 -18.70 7.83
C GLY A 41 23.22 -18.33 9.27
N LYS A 42 22.84 -17.11 9.70
CA LYS A 42 23.16 -16.57 11.02
C LYS A 42 21.92 -16.46 11.90
N ASP A 43 22.18 -16.40 13.19
CA ASP A 43 21.17 -16.09 14.19
C ASP A 43 20.63 -14.66 14.02
N TYR A 44 19.40 -14.48 14.47
CA TYR A 44 18.72 -13.19 14.52
C TYR A 44 18.16 -12.95 15.93
N THR A 45 18.26 -11.72 16.43
CA THR A 45 17.75 -11.38 17.76
C THR A 45 16.41 -10.67 17.63
N GLN A 46 15.36 -11.32 18.12
CA GLN A 46 14.06 -10.71 18.34
C GLN A 46 14.02 -9.99 19.68
N LYS A 47 13.33 -8.86 19.75
CA LYS A 47 13.26 -8.03 20.96
C LYS A 47 11.96 -7.24 21.11
N TYR A 48 11.63 -6.92 22.36
CA TYR A 48 10.52 -6.03 22.70
C TYR A 48 10.93 -4.98 23.75
N PRO A 49 10.59 -3.69 23.57
CA PRO A 49 10.00 -3.09 22.37
C PRO A 49 10.91 -3.18 21.13
N ILE A 50 10.33 -3.39 19.95
CA ILE A 50 11.05 -3.75 18.70
C ILE A 50 12.08 -2.71 18.23
N HIS A 51 11.94 -1.45 18.64
CA HIS A 51 12.86 -0.36 18.29
C HIS A 51 13.74 0.10 19.46
N SER A 52 13.69 -0.59 20.61
CA SER A 52 14.48 -0.19 21.78
C SER A 52 15.95 -0.61 21.64
N ASN A 53 16.86 0.29 22.06
CA ASN A 53 18.28 -0.04 22.28
C ASN A 53 18.50 -0.76 23.61
N ASP A 54 17.56 -0.62 24.55
CA ASP A 54 17.50 -1.34 25.82
C ASP A 54 16.18 -2.12 25.88
N PRO A 55 16.10 -3.30 25.24
CA PRO A 55 14.86 -4.07 25.18
C PRO A 55 14.55 -4.71 26.54
N LYS A 56 13.26 -4.73 26.90
CA LYS A 56 12.77 -5.42 28.11
C LYS A 56 12.86 -6.94 28.00
N PHE A 57 12.76 -7.46 26.77
CA PHE A 57 12.86 -8.88 26.46
C PHE A 57 13.58 -9.07 25.14
N SER A 58 14.44 -10.08 25.06
CA SER A 58 15.09 -10.48 23.82
C SER A 58 15.26 -11.99 23.77
N LYS A 59 15.15 -12.56 22.57
CA LYS A 59 15.52 -13.96 22.31
C LYS A 59 16.28 -14.06 21.00
N THR A 60 17.24 -14.98 20.95
CA THR A 60 18.00 -15.29 19.74
C THR A 60 17.41 -16.53 19.09
N ILE A 61 17.23 -16.46 17.78
CA ILE A 61 16.61 -17.51 16.95
C ILE A 61 17.52 -17.84 15.76
N ASP A 62 17.41 -19.05 15.21
CA ASP A 62 17.98 -19.37 13.91
C ASP A 62 17.07 -18.77 12.81
N ALA A 63 17.58 -17.75 12.11
CA ALA A 63 16.82 -17.08 11.06
C ALA A 63 16.41 -18.02 9.93
N SER A 64 17.25 -19.02 9.62
CA SER A 64 17.01 -19.99 8.55
C SER A 64 15.83 -20.89 8.86
N GLU A 65 15.70 -21.34 10.12
CA GLU A 65 14.59 -22.18 10.56
C GLU A 65 13.27 -21.41 10.53
N VAL A 66 13.26 -20.16 11.01
CA VAL A 66 12.07 -19.30 10.93
C VAL A 66 11.70 -18.99 9.48
N TRP A 67 12.67 -18.79 8.59
CA TRP A 67 12.40 -18.62 7.17
C TRP A 67 11.77 -19.87 6.53
N LYS A 68 12.32 -21.06 6.79
CA LYS A 68 11.75 -22.34 6.32
C LYS A 68 10.31 -22.51 6.83
N LYS A 69 10.05 -22.14 8.08
CA LYS A 69 8.71 -22.16 8.70
C LYS A 69 7.75 -21.23 7.95
N ILE A 70 8.14 -19.99 7.68
CA ILE A 70 7.32 -19.05 6.88
C ILE A 70 6.99 -19.64 5.51
N VAL A 71 7.99 -20.17 4.80
CA VAL A 71 7.81 -20.76 3.46
C VAL A 71 6.85 -21.96 3.52
N HIS A 72 7.01 -22.83 4.52
CA HIS A 72 6.15 -24.00 4.69
C HIS A 72 4.70 -23.60 5.00
N ASN A 73 4.48 -22.67 5.93
CA ASN A 73 3.15 -22.23 6.30
C ASN A 73 2.45 -21.51 5.13
N ALA A 74 3.19 -20.69 4.38
CA ALA A 74 2.67 -20.02 3.18
C ALA A 74 2.28 -21.03 2.09
N TRP A 75 3.06 -22.10 1.90
CA TRP A 75 2.68 -23.20 1.00
C TRP A 75 1.43 -23.95 1.48
N GLN A 76 1.33 -24.23 2.78
CA GLN A 76 0.23 -25.01 3.35
C GLN A 76 -1.09 -24.23 3.44
N SER A 77 -1.03 -22.93 3.73
CA SER A 77 -2.20 -22.13 4.14
C SER A 77 -2.38 -20.82 3.38
N ALA A 78 -1.51 -20.52 2.41
CA ALA A 78 -1.40 -19.23 1.72
C ALA A 78 -1.06 -18.04 2.65
N GLU A 79 -0.70 -18.31 3.91
CA GLU A 79 -0.34 -17.32 4.93
C GLU A 79 0.88 -17.79 5.76
N PRO A 80 1.68 -16.88 6.34
CA PRO A 80 1.51 -15.43 6.31
C PRO A 80 1.96 -14.79 5.00
N GLY A 81 1.36 -13.66 4.65
CA GLY A 81 1.92 -12.72 3.68
C GLY A 81 3.22 -12.09 4.20
N ILE A 82 4.05 -11.60 3.28
CA ILE A 82 5.34 -10.97 3.60
C ILE A 82 5.33 -9.54 3.08
N LEU A 83 5.75 -8.60 3.94
CA LEU A 83 5.97 -7.20 3.58
C LEU A 83 7.41 -6.81 3.94
N PHE A 84 8.21 -6.40 2.96
CA PHE A 84 9.57 -5.92 3.20
C PHE A 84 9.53 -4.47 3.69
N TRP A 85 9.48 -4.31 5.01
CA TRP A 85 9.11 -3.06 5.66
C TRP A 85 10.15 -1.95 5.48
N ASP A 86 11.43 -2.30 5.55
CA ASP A 86 12.52 -1.32 5.34
C ASP A 86 12.52 -0.78 3.91
N THR A 87 12.12 -1.62 2.94
CA THR A 87 11.96 -1.17 1.54
C THR A 87 10.71 -0.31 1.38
N ILE A 88 9.58 -0.69 1.97
CA ILE A 88 8.37 0.13 1.97
C ILE A 88 8.67 1.52 2.55
N ALA A 89 9.28 1.59 3.74
CA ALA A 89 9.56 2.86 4.41
C ALA A 89 10.55 3.74 3.64
N ARG A 90 11.50 3.14 2.91
CA ARG A 90 12.50 3.87 2.12
C ARG A 90 11.95 4.41 0.80
N GLU A 91 11.06 3.67 0.14
CA GLU A 91 10.58 4.00 -1.22
C GLU A 91 9.20 4.70 -1.21
N SER A 92 8.51 4.71 -0.08
CA SER A 92 7.19 5.33 0.10
C SER A 92 7.31 6.85 0.23
N VAL A 93 6.80 7.59 -0.76
CA VAL A 93 6.79 9.07 -0.75
C VAL A 93 6.14 9.67 0.52
N PRO A 94 5.01 9.13 1.05
CA PRO A 94 4.43 9.61 2.30
C PRO A 94 5.37 9.54 3.51
N ASP A 95 6.32 8.59 3.53
CA ASP A 95 7.24 8.43 4.66
C ASP A 95 8.29 9.56 4.71
N CYS A 96 8.43 10.38 3.67
CA CYS A 96 9.13 11.67 3.76
C CYS A 96 8.48 12.64 4.76
N TYR A 97 7.19 12.48 5.03
CA TYR A 97 6.41 13.26 5.99
C TYR A 97 6.17 12.50 7.31
N ALA A 98 7.05 11.55 7.65
CA ALA A 98 6.90 10.71 8.83
C ALA A 98 6.73 11.53 10.13
N ASP A 99 7.49 12.62 10.27
CA ASP A 99 7.45 13.53 11.43
C ASP A 99 6.15 14.36 11.51
N LEU A 100 5.40 14.45 10.41
CA LEU A 100 4.07 15.07 10.34
C LEU A 100 2.94 14.05 10.51
N GLY A 101 3.26 12.84 10.98
CA GLY A 101 2.26 11.80 11.25
C GLY A 101 1.79 11.05 9.99
N TYR A 102 2.61 11.02 8.94
CA TYR A 102 2.37 10.21 7.73
C TYR A 102 3.22 8.95 7.66
N LYS A 103 3.91 8.63 8.76
CA LYS A 103 4.69 7.41 8.88
C LYS A 103 3.78 6.20 8.63
N THR A 104 4.19 5.34 7.72
CA THR A 104 3.52 4.09 7.43
C THR A 104 3.55 3.19 8.67
N VAL A 105 2.38 2.68 9.08
CA VAL A 105 2.23 1.78 10.23
C VAL A 105 1.71 0.40 9.85
N SER A 106 0.93 0.31 8.77
CA SER A 106 0.36 -0.93 8.23
C SER A 106 0.15 -0.80 6.72
N THR A 107 -0.36 -1.86 6.10
CA THR A 107 -1.01 -1.78 4.78
C THR A 107 -2.51 -1.98 4.92
N ASN A 108 -3.24 -1.74 3.83
CA ASN A 108 -4.62 -2.20 3.66
C ASN A 108 -4.69 -3.75 3.52
N PRO A 109 -5.90 -4.36 3.51
CA PRO A 109 -6.06 -5.81 3.43
C PRO A 109 -5.44 -6.48 2.19
N CYS A 110 -5.36 -5.75 1.07
CA CYS A 110 -4.81 -6.25 -0.18
C CYS A 110 -3.27 -6.06 -0.29
N GLY A 111 -2.66 -5.32 0.64
CA GLY A 111 -1.21 -5.18 0.78
C GLY A 111 -0.54 -4.20 -0.18
N GLU A 112 -1.28 -3.60 -1.11
CA GLU A 112 -0.77 -2.71 -2.16
C GLU A 112 -0.61 -1.25 -1.69
N ILE A 113 -1.28 -0.84 -0.61
CA ILE A 113 -1.18 0.53 -0.09
C ILE A 113 -0.57 0.53 1.31
N PRO A 114 0.66 1.06 1.47
CA PRO A 114 1.19 1.48 2.76
C PRO A 114 0.39 2.65 3.33
N LEU A 115 -0.11 2.52 4.55
CA LEU A 115 -1.00 3.49 5.19
C LEU A 115 -0.43 3.98 6.52
N CYS A 116 -0.60 5.28 6.75
CA CYS A 116 -0.51 5.91 8.06
C CYS A 116 -1.86 5.82 8.78
N PRO A 117 -1.92 6.10 10.10
CA PRO A 117 -3.19 6.08 10.83
C PRO A 117 -4.25 7.00 10.20
N TYR A 118 -5.50 6.54 10.18
CA TYR A 118 -6.69 7.28 9.73
C TYR A 118 -6.72 7.65 8.24
N ASP A 119 -5.86 7.05 7.42
CA ASP A 119 -5.85 7.29 5.98
C ASP A 119 -6.79 6.33 5.22
N SER A 120 -7.28 6.76 4.06
CA SER A 120 -8.27 6.04 3.24
C SER A 120 -7.70 5.56 1.92
N CYS A 121 -8.14 4.38 1.47
CA CYS A 121 -7.80 3.84 0.15
C CYS A 121 -8.72 4.41 -0.93
N ARG A 122 -8.29 5.46 -1.62
CA ARG A 122 -8.98 5.97 -2.82
C ARG A 122 -8.36 5.30 -4.03
N LEU A 123 -9.10 4.46 -4.74
CA LEU A 123 -8.57 3.56 -5.76
C LEU A 123 -9.28 3.68 -7.11
N LEU A 124 -8.50 3.69 -8.19
CA LEU A 124 -8.98 3.59 -9.56
C LEU A 124 -8.02 2.73 -10.37
N ALA A 125 -8.54 1.87 -11.24
CA ALA A 125 -7.73 1.02 -12.12
C ALA A 125 -7.95 1.38 -13.58
N ILE A 126 -6.85 1.49 -14.34
CA ILE A 126 -6.88 1.73 -15.79
C ILE A 126 -6.69 0.41 -16.53
N ASN A 127 -7.61 0.07 -17.45
CA ASN A 127 -7.53 -1.13 -18.27
C ASN A 127 -6.48 -0.99 -19.37
N LEU A 128 -5.33 -1.68 -19.23
CA LEU A 128 -4.22 -1.58 -20.18
C LEU A 128 -4.53 -2.16 -21.56
N PHE A 129 -5.39 -3.19 -21.65
CA PHE A 129 -5.76 -3.79 -22.93
C PHE A 129 -6.46 -2.79 -23.86
N SER A 130 -7.21 -1.83 -23.30
CA SER A 130 -7.91 -0.79 -24.05
C SER A 130 -6.99 0.15 -24.85
N TYR A 131 -5.68 0.12 -24.61
CA TYR A 131 -4.71 0.94 -25.33
C TYR A 131 -3.94 0.14 -26.40
N VAL A 132 -4.26 -1.13 -26.62
CA VAL A 132 -3.66 -1.92 -27.71
C VAL A 132 -4.45 -1.71 -29.00
N GLU A 133 -3.81 -1.10 -29.99
CA GLU A 133 -4.34 -0.96 -31.35
C GLU A 133 -3.99 -2.20 -32.17
N ASN A 134 -4.91 -2.67 -33.01
CA ASN A 134 -4.79 -3.90 -33.82
C ASN A 134 -4.37 -5.13 -32.99
N PRO A 135 -5.12 -5.48 -31.91
CA PRO A 135 -4.71 -6.54 -31.01
C PRO A 135 -4.64 -7.89 -31.72
N PHE A 136 -3.65 -8.72 -31.33
CA PHE A 136 -3.39 -10.06 -31.85
C PHE A 136 -2.93 -10.11 -33.32
N THR A 137 -2.50 -8.99 -33.90
CA THR A 137 -1.91 -8.93 -35.24
C THR A 137 -0.43 -8.53 -35.20
N PRO A 138 0.33 -8.73 -36.30
CA PRO A 138 1.71 -8.24 -36.40
C PRO A 138 1.84 -6.72 -36.28
N GLU A 139 0.76 -5.97 -36.53
CA GLU A 139 0.69 -4.51 -36.45
C GLU A 139 0.27 -4.00 -35.06
N ALA A 140 0.15 -4.90 -34.06
CA ALA A 140 -0.26 -4.57 -32.71
C ALA A 140 0.70 -3.56 -32.07
N LYS A 141 0.16 -2.47 -31.54
CA LYS A 141 0.95 -1.44 -30.85
C LYS A 141 0.18 -0.82 -29.69
N PHE A 142 0.90 -0.39 -28.66
CA PHE A 142 0.31 0.28 -27.51
C PHE A 142 0.28 1.79 -27.73
N ASN A 143 -0.89 2.40 -27.50
CA ASN A 143 -1.09 3.83 -27.65
C ASN A 143 -0.72 4.58 -26.37
N PHE A 144 0.57 4.89 -26.22
CA PHE A 144 1.10 5.63 -25.07
C PHE A 144 0.56 7.07 -24.98
N GLU A 145 0.24 7.73 -26.10
CA GLU A 145 -0.31 9.08 -26.07
C GLU A 145 -1.71 9.11 -25.44
N LEU A 146 -2.58 8.19 -25.86
CA LEU A 146 -3.92 8.04 -25.29
C LEU A 146 -3.84 7.60 -23.83
N PHE A 147 -2.95 6.65 -23.51
CA PHE A 147 -2.72 6.19 -22.14
C PHE A 147 -2.33 7.35 -21.21
N LYS A 148 -1.30 8.14 -21.57
CA LYS A 148 -0.89 9.32 -20.78
C LYS A 148 -2.03 10.31 -20.56
N LYS A 149 -2.83 10.58 -21.60
CA LYS A 149 -3.98 11.48 -21.51
C LYS A 149 -5.02 10.96 -20.52
N HIS A 150 -5.35 9.67 -20.58
CA HIS A 150 -6.33 9.06 -19.69
C HIS A 150 -5.83 8.93 -18.25
N VAL A 151 -4.53 8.67 -18.04
CA VAL A 151 -3.92 8.74 -16.70
C VAL A 151 -4.10 10.12 -16.09
N GLY A 152 -3.94 11.19 -16.89
CA GLY A 152 -4.17 12.55 -16.41
C GLY A 152 -5.61 12.80 -15.96
N TYR A 153 -6.59 12.32 -16.73
CA TYR A 153 -8.01 12.40 -16.32
C TYR A 153 -8.31 11.54 -15.09
N ALA A 154 -7.73 10.33 -15.01
CA ALA A 154 -7.85 9.48 -13.85
C ALA A 154 -7.35 10.18 -12.58
N GLN A 155 -6.19 10.86 -12.65
CA GLN A 155 -5.68 11.63 -11.52
C GLN A 155 -6.61 12.77 -11.12
N ARG A 156 -7.24 13.45 -12.07
CA ARG A 156 -8.23 14.49 -11.75
C ARG A 156 -9.46 13.92 -11.05
N ILE A 157 -10.02 12.83 -11.58
CA ILE A 157 -11.16 12.13 -10.97
C ILE A 157 -10.81 11.69 -9.53
N MET A 158 -9.60 11.17 -9.33
CA MET A 158 -9.13 10.72 -8.02
C MET A 158 -8.98 11.87 -7.03
N ASP A 159 -8.54 13.04 -7.49
CA ASP A 159 -8.47 14.25 -6.66
C ASP A 159 -9.87 14.77 -6.31
N ASP A 160 -10.83 14.71 -7.25
CA ASP A 160 -12.23 15.07 -6.99
C ASP A 160 -12.93 14.09 -6.02
N ILE A 161 -12.56 12.81 -6.04
CA ILE A 161 -13.06 11.80 -5.09
C ILE A 161 -12.72 12.17 -3.63
N ILE A 162 -11.60 12.86 -3.39
CA ILE A 162 -11.24 13.30 -2.04
C ILE A 162 -12.28 14.28 -1.50
N ASP A 163 -12.73 15.23 -2.31
CA ASP A 163 -13.70 16.22 -1.86
C ASP A 163 -15.07 15.57 -1.66
N LEU A 164 -15.45 14.64 -2.55
CA LEU A 164 -16.66 13.84 -2.37
C LEU A 164 -16.62 13.01 -1.09
N GLU A 165 -15.47 12.46 -0.73
CA GLU A 165 -15.30 11.76 0.55
C GLU A 165 -15.44 12.71 1.74
N LEU A 166 -14.79 13.89 1.68
CA LEU A 166 -14.90 14.90 2.73
C LEU A 166 -16.35 15.33 2.97
N GLU A 167 -17.14 15.52 1.90
CA GLU A 167 -18.58 15.79 2.00
C GLU A 167 -19.33 14.67 2.74
N LYS A 168 -18.96 13.41 2.53
CA LYS A 168 -19.60 12.28 3.24
C LYS A 168 -19.15 12.20 4.69
N VAL A 169 -17.89 12.50 4.99
CA VAL A 169 -17.41 12.56 6.37
C VAL A 169 -18.11 13.70 7.11
N ASP A 170 -18.31 14.87 6.47
CA ASP A 170 -19.04 15.99 7.05
C ASP A 170 -20.49 15.61 7.37
N ALA A 171 -21.19 14.91 6.48
CA ALA A 171 -22.54 14.41 6.73
C ALA A 171 -22.61 13.41 7.90
N ILE A 172 -21.59 12.58 8.08
CA ILE A 172 -21.49 11.64 9.22
C ILE A 172 -21.27 12.43 10.53
N LEU A 173 -20.39 13.43 10.52
CA LEU A 173 -20.15 14.29 11.69
C LEU A 173 -21.41 15.05 12.09
N GLU A 174 -22.14 15.62 11.12
CA GLU A 174 -23.44 16.27 11.37
C GLU A 174 -24.46 15.31 11.97
N LYS A 175 -24.50 14.06 11.47
CA LYS A 175 -25.40 13.03 12.00
C LYS A 175 -25.06 12.70 13.46
N ILE A 176 -23.78 12.54 13.80
CA ILE A 176 -23.32 12.30 15.18
C ILE A 176 -23.65 13.51 16.06
N ASP A 177 -23.40 14.72 15.59
CA ASP A 177 -23.67 15.94 16.36
C ASP A 177 -25.18 16.08 16.64
N ALA A 178 -26.05 15.65 15.72
CA ALA A 178 -27.50 15.64 15.88
C ALA A 178 -28.06 14.51 16.77
N ASP A 179 -27.26 13.50 17.13
CA ASP A 179 -27.71 12.39 17.99
C ASP A 179 -28.00 12.85 19.43
N PRO A 180 -29.08 12.33 20.05
CA PRO A 180 -29.54 12.76 21.38
C PRO A 180 -28.61 12.36 22.52
N GLU A 181 -27.69 11.42 22.30
CA GLU A 181 -26.68 11.00 23.26
C GLU A 181 -25.72 12.13 23.64
N SER A 182 -25.16 12.06 24.85
CA SER A 182 -24.20 13.05 25.33
C SER A 182 -22.89 13.01 24.54
N ASP A 183 -22.17 14.14 24.50
CA ASP A 183 -20.88 14.27 23.81
C ASP A 183 -19.86 13.24 24.28
N GLU A 184 -19.89 12.85 25.56
CA GLU A 184 -19.01 11.81 26.11
C GLU A 184 -19.20 10.47 25.40
N ILE A 185 -20.46 10.05 25.18
CA ILE A 185 -20.80 8.79 24.51
C ILE A 185 -20.35 8.84 23.04
N LYS A 186 -20.53 9.98 22.39
CA LYS A 186 -20.23 10.17 20.96
C LYS A 186 -18.74 10.42 20.67
N SER A 187 -17.96 10.76 21.69
CA SER A 187 -16.59 11.26 21.56
C SER A 187 -15.66 10.34 20.76
N VAL A 188 -15.72 9.03 20.98
CA VAL A 188 -14.84 8.05 20.32
C VAL A 188 -15.07 8.03 18.81
N GLU A 189 -16.33 7.89 18.39
CA GLU A 189 -16.69 7.86 16.97
C GLU A 189 -16.43 9.21 16.31
N ARG A 190 -16.83 10.31 16.98
CA ARG A 190 -16.62 11.67 16.48
C ARG A 190 -15.14 11.96 16.23
N ASN A 191 -14.28 11.61 17.20
CA ASN A 191 -12.84 11.81 17.08
C ASN A 191 -12.22 10.96 15.96
N LEU A 192 -12.72 9.73 15.73
CA LEU A 192 -12.30 8.91 14.61
C LEU A 192 -12.57 9.62 13.27
N TRP A 193 -13.79 10.10 13.05
CA TRP A 193 -14.16 10.79 11.81
C TRP A 193 -13.43 12.11 11.62
N LEU A 194 -13.20 12.87 12.70
CA LEU A 194 -12.37 14.08 12.63
C LEU A 194 -10.93 13.76 12.23
N ASN A 195 -10.33 12.69 12.77
CA ASN A 195 -8.98 12.28 12.40
C ASN A 195 -8.90 11.85 10.93
N ILE A 196 -9.88 11.07 10.44
CA ILE A 196 -9.97 10.68 9.02
C ILE A 196 -10.11 11.90 8.13
N ARG A 197 -11.02 12.82 8.48
CA ARG A 197 -11.25 14.07 7.75
C ARG A 197 -9.98 14.91 7.63
N ASN A 198 -9.28 15.11 8.75
CA ASN A 198 -8.04 15.88 8.79
C ASN A 198 -6.97 15.23 7.90
N LYS A 199 -6.80 13.91 8.02
CA LYS A 199 -5.80 13.16 7.25
C LYS A 199 -6.07 13.22 5.74
N ALA A 200 -7.34 13.09 5.34
CA ALA A 200 -7.79 13.19 3.96
C ALA A 200 -7.52 14.58 3.37
N HIS A 201 -7.87 15.64 4.11
CA HIS A 201 -7.69 17.02 3.68
C HIS A 201 -6.21 17.40 3.56
N GLU A 202 -5.40 17.07 4.57
CA GLU A 202 -3.98 17.43 4.61
C GLU A 202 -3.15 16.71 3.56
N GLY A 203 -3.38 15.40 3.38
CA GLY A 203 -2.51 14.54 2.57
C GLY A 203 -2.98 14.29 1.15
N ARG A 204 -4.29 14.44 0.88
CA ARG A 204 -4.91 14.23 -0.44
C ARG A 204 -4.40 12.99 -1.21
N ARG A 205 -4.18 11.88 -0.50
CA ARG A 205 -3.57 10.67 -1.07
C ARG A 205 -4.54 9.88 -1.94
N THR A 206 -4.04 9.41 -3.09
CA THR A 206 -4.79 8.65 -4.10
C THR A 206 -3.96 7.49 -4.64
N GLY A 207 -4.59 6.37 -5.02
CA GLY A 207 -3.94 5.23 -5.66
C GLY A 207 -4.50 4.92 -7.04
N ILE A 208 -3.73 5.18 -8.10
CA ILE A 208 -4.08 4.75 -9.46
C ILE A 208 -3.31 3.48 -9.78
N GLY A 209 -4.06 2.42 -10.02
CA GLY A 209 -3.55 1.14 -10.47
C GLY A 209 -3.86 0.85 -11.94
N ILE A 210 -3.56 -0.37 -12.33
CA ILE A 210 -3.82 -0.91 -13.67
C ILE A 210 -4.56 -2.24 -13.56
N THR A 211 -5.17 -2.65 -14.66
CA THR A 211 -5.65 -4.02 -14.86
C THR A 211 -5.32 -4.49 -16.28
N ALA A 212 -5.50 -5.78 -16.55
CA ALA A 212 -5.33 -6.40 -17.86
C ALA A 212 -3.90 -6.29 -18.45
N GLU A 213 -2.86 -6.28 -17.60
CA GLU A 213 -1.48 -6.25 -18.07
C GLU A 213 -1.11 -7.52 -18.86
N GLY A 214 -1.59 -8.68 -18.41
CA GLY A 214 -1.41 -9.95 -19.12
C GLY A 214 -2.09 -9.94 -20.49
N ASP A 215 -3.33 -9.45 -20.56
CA ASP A 215 -4.09 -9.33 -21.80
C ASP A 215 -3.43 -8.34 -22.77
N MET A 216 -2.94 -7.20 -22.27
CA MET A 216 -2.16 -6.24 -23.05
C MET A 216 -0.92 -6.90 -23.67
N LEU A 217 -0.13 -7.63 -22.88
CA LEU A 217 1.06 -8.33 -23.39
C LEU A 217 0.70 -9.38 -24.43
N ALA A 218 -0.34 -10.19 -24.17
CA ALA A 218 -0.82 -11.20 -25.12
C ALA A 218 -1.29 -10.58 -26.44
N ALA A 219 -2.03 -9.47 -26.37
CA ALA A 219 -2.53 -8.72 -27.52
C ALA A 219 -1.40 -8.10 -28.36
N LEU A 220 -0.28 -7.74 -27.74
CA LEU A 220 0.93 -7.25 -28.42
C LEU A 220 1.82 -8.39 -28.97
N GLY A 221 1.43 -9.65 -28.80
CA GLY A 221 2.28 -10.80 -29.15
C GLY A 221 3.54 -10.89 -28.30
N ILE A 222 3.52 -10.37 -27.06
CA ILE A 222 4.65 -10.37 -26.14
C ILE A 222 4.42 -11.42 -25.05
N ARG A 223 5.37 -12.34 -24.88
CA ARG A 223 5.28 -13.37 -23.84
C ARG A 223 5.50 -12.77 -22.45
N TYR A 224 4.58 -13.04 -21.52
CA TYR A 224 4.70 -12.67 -20.10
C TYR A 224 6.00 -13.25 -19.50
N GLY A 225 6.71 -12.45 -18.68
CA GLY A 225 7.96 -12.87 -18.02
C GLY A 225 9.18 -12.96 -18.95
N SER A 226 9.01 -12.71 -20.25
CA SER A 226 10.15 -12.58 -21.16
C SER A 226 10.90 -11.26 -20.93
N LYS A 227 12.18 -11.17 -21.33
CA LYS A 227 12.94 -9.91 -21.26
C LYS A 227 12.22 -8.76 -21.97
N LYS A 228 11.58 -9.03 -23.11
CA LYS A 228 10.77 -8.06 -23.85
C LYS A 228 9.52 -7.65 -23.06
N GLY A 229 8.81 -8.60 -22.47
CA GLY A 229 7.64 -8.35 -21.62
C GLY A 229 7.97 -7.50 -20.40
N ASN A 230 9.05 -7.85 -19.69
CA ASN A 230 9.48 -7.11 -18.50
C ASN A 230 9.90 -5.67 -18.87
N ALA A 231 10.67 -5.49 -19.95
CA ALA A 231 11.06 -4.15 -20.40
C ALA A 231 9.85 -3.30 -20.82
N PHE A 232 8.86 -3.92 -21.48
CA PHE A 232 7.63 -3.24 -21.89
C PHE A 232 6.76 -2.85 -20.69
N SER A 233 6.58 -3.77 -19.74
CA SER A 233 5.89 -3.52 -18.47
C SER A 233 6.52 -2.35 -17.72
N VAL A 234 7.86 -2.33 -17.58
CA VAL A 234 8.59 -1.22 -16.94
C VAL A 234 8.28 0.12 -17.61
N GLU A 235 8.24 0.17 -18.94
CA GLU A 235 7.92 1.41 -19.66
C GLU A 235 6.46 1.87 -19.45
N VAL A 236 5.51 0.93 -19.40
CA VAL A 236 4.10 1.22 -19.10
C VAL A 236 3.95 1.79 -17.69
N HIS A 237 4.52 1.13 -16.68
CA HIS A 237 4.45 1.57 -15.27
C HIS A 237 5.19 2.89 -15.04
N LYS A 238 6.33 3.09 -15.68
CA LYS A 238 7.04 4.39 -15.67
C LYS A 238 6.20 5.49 -16.31
N THR A 239 5.53 5.20 -17.43
CA THR A 239 4.65 6.16 -18.10
C THR A 239 3.46 6.53 -17.20
N LEU A 240 2.85 5.54 -16.55
CA LEU A 240 1.78 5.75 -15.57
C LEU A 240 2.23 6.70 -14.45
N ALA A 241 3.35 6.38 -13.79
CA ALA A 241 3.86 7.17 -12.68
C ALA A 241 4.16 8.62 -13.08
N ILE A 242 4.89 8.83 -14.17
CA ILE A 242 5.26 10.17 -14.65
C ILE A 242 4.02 10.97 -15.07
N ALA A 243 3.05 10.34 -15.74
CA ALA A 243 1.83 11.01 -16.17
C ALA A 243 0.94 11.38 -14.97
N ALA A 244 0.80 10.50 -13.98
CA ALA A 244 0.06 10.77 -12.75
C ALA A 244 0.69 11.91 -11.94
N TYR A 245 2.01 11.88 -11.72
CA TYR A 245 2.72 12.97 -11.03
C TYR A 245 2.60 14.30 -11.78
N ARG A 246 2.74 14.29 -13.11
CA ARG A 246 2.56 15.51 -13.91
C ARG A 246 1.14 16.06 -13.79
N ALA A 247 0.13 15.20 -13.80
CA ALA A 247 -1.26 15.60 -13.62
C ALA A 247 -1.52 16.17 -12.21
N SER A 248 -0.91 15.58 -11.17
CA SER A 248 -0.95 16.10 -9.81
C SER A 248 -0.32 17.50 -9.70
N VAL A 249 0.83 17.74 -10.36
CA VAL A 249 1.44 19.08 -10.44
C VAL A 249 0.54 20.09 -11.14
N TYR A 250 -0.13 19.70 -12.23
CA TYR A 250 -1.10 20.58 -12.90
C TYR A 250 -2.33 20.86 -12.02
N ALA A 251 -2.85 19.86 -11.30
CA ALA A 251 -3.92 20.05 -10.33
C ALA A 251 -3.48 21.02 -9.23
N ALA A 252 -2.26 20.90 -8.71
CA ALA A 252 -1.73 21.83 -7.70
C ALA A 252 -1.62 23.28 -8.22
N LYS A 253 -1.29 23.48 -9.50
CA LYS A 253 -1.30 24.81 -10.13
C LYS A 253 -2.70 25.44 -10.17
N GLU A 254 -3.73 24.63 -10.36
CA GLU A 254 -5.12 25.08 -10.47
C GLU A 254 -5.80 25.24 -9.11
N ARG A 255 -5.55 24.30 -8.20
CA ARG A 255 -6.30 24.13 -6.94
C ARG A 255 -5.49 24.44 -5.68
N GLY A 256 -4.18 24.65 -5.82
CA GLY A 256 -3.23 24.68 -4.71
C GLY A 256 -2.66 23.29 -4.42
N ALA A 257 -1.44 23.25 -3.87
CA ALA A 257 -0.85 22.02 -3.36
C ALA A 257 -1.61 21.53 -2.12
N PHE A 258 -1.47 20.24 -1.80
CA PHE A 258 -2.02 19.69 -0.56
C PHE A 258 -1.29 20.29 0.66
N THR A 259 -1.99 20.41 1.79
CA THR A 259 -1.60 21.29 2.91
C THR A 259 -0.23 20.98 3.49
N ILE A 260 0.13 19.69 3.58
CA ILE A 260 1.40 19.27 4.16
C ILE A 260 2.53 19.18 3.14
N PHE A 261 2.30 19.57 1.88
CA PHE A 261 3.35 19.58 0.86
C PHE A 261 4.43 20.60 1.23
N ASP A 262 5.67 20.13 1.29
CA ASP A 262 6.86 20.97 1.36
C ASP A 262 7.85 20.54 0.27
N ALA A 263 8.43 21.52 -0.41
CA ALA A 263 9.39 21.31 -1.49
C ALA A 263 10.84 21.48 -1.06
N GLU A 264 11.09 22.03 0.14
CA GLU A 264 12.41 22.18 0.76
C GLU A 264 12.81 20.94 1.57
#